data_AF-A0A8H7ZA89-F1
#
_entry.id   AF-A0A8H7ZA89-F1
#
_cell.length_a   1.000
_cell.length_b   1.000
_cell.length_c   1.000
_cell.angle_alpha   90.00
_cell.angle_beta   90.00
_cell.angle_gamma   90.00
#
_symmetry.space_group_name_H-M   'P 1'
#
loop_
_entity.id
_entity.type
_entity.pdbx_description
1 polymer ?
#
loop_
_entity_poly.entity_id
_entity_poly.type
_entity_poly.pdbx_seq_one_letter_code
_entity_poly.pdbx_strand_id
1 'polypeptide(L)'
;MACDPKAANLAVSRVIPVLLGLILIYACWTFTRSLCIEYLLDSTTSSRNPRIGVTIGLLVAFYILLIALLVSYLRLLVALIWNPDYIPRGPQYVESLVEAKSSKRRSKSRRRRERNSNKGIKDEEWHGLGAAFRRPAESAYPVGASGLEAFYLKDVFVCKEDGRPAWCSTCYQFKADRAHHCREVGRCIRKMDHFCPW
;
A
#
# COMPACT_ATOMS: atom_id res chain seq x y z
N MET A 1 9.27 19.31 12.71
CA MET A 1 8.52 18.04 12.55
C MET A 1 9.02 17.37 11.28
N ALA A 2 9.86 16.36 11.38
CA ALA A 2 10.24 15.56 10.22
C ALA A 2 9.04 14.67 9.87
N CYS A 3 8.52 14.78 8.65
CA CYS A 3 7.44 13.92 8.17
C CYS A 3 7.96 12.48 8.09
N ASP A 4 7.22 11.50 8.62
CA ASP A 4 7.58 10.08 8.46
C ASP A 4 7.52 9.74 6.96
N PRO A 5 8.64 9.36 6.32
CA PRO A 5 8.68 9.11 4.88
C PRO A 5 7.65 8.06 4.44
N LYS A 6 7.31 7.08 5.31
CA LYS A 6 6.29 6.07 5.00
C LYS A 6 4.89 6.67 4.98
N ALA A 7 4.59 7.55 5.93
CA ALA A 7 3.31 8.23 5.99
C ALA A 7 3.11 9.14 4.77
N ALA A 8 4.19 9.80 4.33
CA ALA A 8 4.19 10.58 3.10
C ALA A 8 3.92 9.68 1.87
N ASN A 9 4.63 8.55 1.73
CA ASN A 9 4.45 7.64 0.60
C ASN A 9 3.03 7.06 0.52
N LEU A 10 2.44 6.69 1.65
CA LEU A 10 1.06 6.21 1.72
C LEU A 10 0.03 7.31 1.44
N ALA A 11 0.32 8.56 1.79
CA ALA A 11 -0.54 9.68 1.44
C ALA A 11 -0.47 9.95 -0.06
N VAL A 12 0.74 9.96 -0.63
CA VAL A 12 0.97 10.15 -2.07
C VAL A 12 0.24 9.09 -2.89
N SER A 13 0.34 7.81 -2.50
CA SER A 13 -0.35 6.71 -3.21
C SER A 13 -1.88 6.78 -3.17
N ARG A 14 -2.45 7.63 -2.31
CA ARG A 14 -3.91 7.88 -2.26
C ARG A 14 -4.31 9.14 -3.03
N VAL A 15 -3.43 10.14 -3.06
CA VAL A 15 -3.69 11.43 -3.71
C VAL A 15 -3.45 11.37 -5.21
N ILE A 16 -2.38 10.71 -5.66
CA ILE A 16 -2.04 10.65 -7.09
C ILE A 16 -3.17 10.06 -7.93
N PRO A 17 -3.85 8.97 -7.53
CA PRO A 17 -4.97 8.47 -8.31
C PRO A 17 -6.09 9.47 -8.57
N VAL A 18 -6.40 10.30 -7.58
CA VAL A 18 -7.42 11.35 -7.69
C VAL A 18 -6.94 12.45 -8.65
N LEU A 19 -5.66 12.85 -8.53
CA LEU A 19 -5.05 13.84 -9.41
C LEU A 19 -5.03 13.36 -10.87
N LEU A 20 -4.66 12.10 -11.12
CA LEU A 20 -4.69 11.50 -12.46
C LEU A 20 -6.12 11.48 -13.02
N GLY A 21 -7.12 11.18 -12.19
CA GLY A 21 -8.53 11.28 -12.59
C GLY A 21 -8.94 12.69 -13.02
N LEU A 22 -8.51 13.73 -12.28
CA LEU A 22 -8.79 15.12 -12.65
C LEU A 22 -8.10 15.53 -13.96
N ILE A 23 -6.85 15.13 -14.15
CA ILE A 23 -6.11 15.35 -15.40
C ILE A 23 -6.81 14.67 -16.58
N LEU A 24 -7.28 13.43 -16.38
CA LEU A 24 -8.01 12.69 -17.41
C LEU A 24 -9.33 13.39 -17.77
N ILE A 25 -10.09 13.86 -16.77
CA ILE A 25 -11.34 14.62 -17.00
C ILE A 25 -11.05 15.88 -17.80
N TYR A 26 -10.01 16.64 -17.43
CA TYR A 26 -9.62 17.84 -18.16
C TYR A 26 -9.20 17.52 -19.60
N ALA A 27 -8.40 16.46 -19.81
CA ALA A 27 -8.00 16.02 -21.14
C ALA A 27 -9.20 15.56 -22.00
N CYS A 28 -10.20 14.90 -21.40
CA CYS A 28 -11.43 14.54 -22.10
C CYS A 28 -12.22 15.79 -22.52
N TRP A 29 -12.26 16.81 -21.67
CA TRP A 29 -12.91 18.08 -21.97
C TRP A 29 -12.20 18.83 -23.09
N THR A 30 -10.88 18.99 -23.04
CA THR A 30 -10.12 19.68 -24.10
C THR A 30 -10.21 18.94 -25.43
N PHE A 31 -10.13 17.61 -25.44
CA PHE A 31 -10.28 16.81 -26.65
C PHE A 31 -11.70 16.93 -27.24
N THR A 32 -12.73 16.74 -26.43
CA THR A 32 -14.11 16.76 -26.93
C THR A 32 -14.54 18.15 -27.34
N ARG A 33 -14.30 19.15 -26.50
CA ARG A 33 -14.79 20.52 -26.72
C ARG A 33 -13.87 21.30 -27.66
N SER A 34 -12.62 21.50 -27.27
CA SER A 34 -11.72 22.37 -28.04
C SER A 34 -11.30 21.77 -29.37
N LEU A 35 -11.03 20.46 -29.44
CA LEU A 35 -10.63 19.81 -30.69
C LEU A 35 -11.84 19.38 -31.54
N CYS A 36 -12.73 18.53 -31.03
CA CYS A 36 -13.79 17.95 -31.86
C CYS A 36 -14.92 18.95 -32.19
N ILE A 37 -15.39 19.74 -31.23
CA ILE A 37 -16.50 20.67 -31.44
C ILE A 37 -16.00 22.00 -32.03
N GLU A 38 -15.13 22.71 -31.30
CA GLU A 38 -14.72 24.08 -31.66
C GLU A 38 -13.77 24.11 -32.87
N TYR A 39 -12.85 23.13 -33.02
CA TYR A 39 -11.89 23.16 -34.13
C TYR A 39 -12.33 22.40 -35.39
N LEU A 40 -12.96 21.22 -35.26
CA LEU A 40 -13.30 20.36 -36.40
C LEU A 40 -14.74 20.51 -36.91
N LEU A 41 -15.68 20.87 -36.04
CA LEU A 41 -17.12 20.91 -36.36
C LEU A 41 -17.63 22.34 -36.56
N ASP A 42 -17.12 23.31 -35.80
CA ASP A 42 -17.59 24.68 -35.89
C ASP A 42 -17.14 25.35 -37.19
N SER A 43 -18.12 25.69 -38.03
CA SER A 43 -17.93 26.45 -39.27
C SER A 43 -17.93 27.96 -39.05
N THR A 44 -18.31 28.43 -37.84
CA THR A 44 -18.44 29.87 -37.58
C THR A 44 -17.13 30.52 -37.12
N THR A 45 -16.32 29.84 -36.32
CA THR A 45 -14.99 30.36 -35.92
C THR A 45 -13.85 29.94 -36.84
N SER A 46 -13.99 28.85 -37.58
CA SER A 46 -12.92 28.31 -38.43
C SER A 46 -13.19 28.59 -39.91
N SER A 47 -12.27 29.28 -40.60
CA SER A 47 -12.32 29.56 -42.05
C SER A 47 -12.27 28.29 -42.94
N ARG A 48 -12.32 27.09 -42.35
CA ARG A 48 -12.22 25.79 -43.03
C ARG A 48 -13.58 25.10 -43.05
N ASN A 49 -13.83 24.33 -44.11
CA ASN A 49 -15.02 23.50 -44.20
C ASN A 49 -15.09 22.46 -43.05
N PRO A 50 -16.26 22.29 -42.41
CA PRO A 50 -16.41 21.37 -41.29
C PRO A 50 -16.16 19.92 -41.72
N ARG A 51 -15.38 19.17 -40.93
CA ARG A 51 -14.98 17.78 -41.22
C ARG A 51 -15.76 16.81 -40.34
N ILE A 52 -17.05 16.66 -40.64
CA ILE A 52 -18.00 15.88 -39.82
C ILE A 52 -17.57 14.41 -39.69
N GLY A 53 -17.20 13.75 -40.80
CA GLY A 53 -16.81 12.33 -40.77
C GLY A 53 -15.57 12.06 -39.92
N VAL A 54 -14.56 12.93 -40.00
CA VAL A 54 -13.34 12.84 -39.16
C VAL A 54 -13.70 13.04 -37.69
N THR A 55 -14.56 14.01 -37.39
CA THR A 55 -14.99 14.31 -36.02
C THR A 55 -15.69 13.11 -35.37
N ILE A 56 -16.65 12.48 -36.08
CA ILE A 56 -17.35 11.30 -35.58
C ILE A 56 -16.38 10.14 -35.36
N GLY A 57 -15.48 9.88 -36.32
CA GLY A 57 -14.49 8.81 -36.20
C GLY A 57 -13.57 8.99 -34.99
N LEU A 58 -13.08 10.21 -34.76
CA LEU A 58 -12.25 10.54 -33.60
C LEU A 58 -13.00 10.41 -32.28
N LEU A 59 -14.25 10.88 -32.19
CA LEU A 59 -15.05 10.76 -30.97
C LEU A 59 -15.33 9.30 -30.63
N VAL A 60 -15.76 8.49 -31.60
CA VAL A 60 -16.06 7.06 -31.37
C VAL A 60 -14.81 6.33 -30.90
N ALA A 61 -13.69 6.48 -31.61
CA ALA A 61 -12.43 5.86 -31.23
C ALA A 61 -11.97 6.31 -29.83
N PHE A 62 -12.06 7.61 -29.54
CA PHE A 62 -11.68 8.18 -28.25
C PHE A 62 -12.50 7.60 -27.10
N TYR A 63 -13.84 7.55 -27.20
CA TYR A 63 -14.68 7.04 -26.12
C TYR A 63 -14.55 5.53 -25.92
N ILE A 64 -14.32 4.75 -26.98
CA ILE A 64 -14.02 3.31 -26.84
C ILE A 64 -12.74 3.10 -26.02
N LEU A 65 -11.67 3.83 -26.37
CA LEU A 65 -10.40 3.76 -25.64
C LEU A 65 -10.52 4.30 -24.22
N LEU A 66 -11.29 5.38 -24.02
CA LEU A 66 -11.55 5.96 -22.71
C LEU A 66 -12.30 4.98 -21.81
N ILE A 67 -13.31 4.28 -22.31
CA ILE A 67 -14.05 3.28 -21.53
C ILE A 67 -13.11 2.13 -21.13
N ALA A 68 -12.28 1.63 -22.04
CA ALA A 68 -11.30 0.58 -21.73
C ALA A 68 -10.29 1.03 -20.66
N LEU A 69 -9.81 2.27 -20.74
CA LEU A 69 -8.95 2.88 -19.73
C LEU A 69 -9.67 3.01 -18.39
N LEU A 70 -10.91 3.52 -18.36
CA LEU A 70 -11.67 3.71 -17.13
C LEU A 70 -11.98 2.38 -16.45
N VAL A 71 -12.38 1.34 -17.21
CA VAL A 71 -12.66 0.01 -16.66
C VAL A 71 -11.40 -0.61 -16.05
N SER A 72 -10.28 -0.57 -16.76
CA SER A 72 -9.01 -1.12 -16.26
C SER A 72 -8.51 -0.36 -15.03
N TYR A 73 -8.62 0.96 -15.02
CA TYR A 73 -8.22 1.81 -13.91
C TYR A 73 -9.12 1.64 -12.67
N LEU A 74 -10.44 1.63 -12.85
CA LEU A 74 -11.39 1.39 -11.75
C LEU A 74 -11.19 0.00 -11.15
N ARG A 75 -10.97 -1.03 -11.97
CA ARG A 75 -10.66 -2.37 -11.48
C ARG A 75 -9.40 -2.37 -10.60
N LEU A 76 -8.35 -1.67 -11.00
CA LEU A 76 -7.12 -1.54 -10.21
C LEU A 76 -7.40 -0.86 -8.87
N LEU A 77 -8.11 0.26 -8.87
CA LEU A 77 -8.45 1.00 -7.65
C LEU A 77 -9.31 0.17 -6.70
N VAL A 78 -10.32 -0.53 -7.22
CA VAL A 78 -11.17 -1.39 -6.41
C VAL A 78 -10.35 -2.52 -5.77
N ALA A 79 -9.49 -3.18 -6.54
CA ALA A 79 -8.62 -4.24 -6.02
C ALA A 79 -7.70 -3.71 -4.91
N LEU A 80 -7.10 -2.53 -5.08
CA LEU A 80 -6.17 -1.95 -4.13
C LEU A 80 -6.83 -1.47 -2.84
N ILE A 81 -8.04 -0.90 -2.93
CA ILE A 81 -8.76 -0.35 -1.78
C ILE A 81 -9.46 -1.44 -0.97
N TRP A 82 -10.17 -2.35 -1.64
CA TRP A 82 -11.03 -3.33 -0.95
C TRP A 82 -10.34 -4.66 -0.67
N ASN A 83 -9.53 -5.18 -1.60
CA ASN A 83 -8.94 -6.51 -1.48
C ASN A 83 -7.44 -6.53 -1.78
N PRO A 84 -6.62 -5.74 -1.06
CA PRO A 84 -5.20 -5.98 -1.09
C PRO A 84 -4.99 -7.36 -0.44
N ASP A 85 -4.57 -8.34 -1.24
CA ASP A 85 -4.35 -9.75 -0.85
C ASP A 85 -3.28 -9.90 0.26
N TYR A 86 -3.62 -9.46 1.46
CA TYR A 86 -2.75 -9.43 2.61
C TYR A 86 -2.68 -10.81 3.24
N ILE A 87 -1.47 -11.25 3.53
CA ILE A 87 -1.25 -12.48 4.27
C ILE A 87 -1.58 -12.25 5.75
N PRO A 88 -2.33 -13.15 6.41
CA PRO A 88 -2.63 -13.04 7.84
C PRO A 88 -1.33 -12.98 8.64
N ARG A 89 -1.29 -12.12 9.67
CA ARG A 89 -0.15 -12.07 10.59
C ARG A 89 -0.14 -13.32 11.46
N GLY A 90 1.03 -13.78 11.88
CA GLY A 90 1.09 -14.90 12.80
C GLY A 90 0.77 -14.51 14.24
N PRO A 91 0.52 -15.50 15.10
CA PRO A 91 0.06 -15.30 16.48
C PRO A 91 1.02 -14.46 17.33
N GLN A 92 2.34 -14.60 17.11
CA GLN A 92 3.37 -13.83 17.82
C GLN A 92 3.29 -12.32 17.56
N TYR A 93 2.73 -11.89 16.43
CA TYR A 93 2.48 -10.47 16.19
C TYR A 93 1.44 -9.92 17.18
N VAL A 94 0.40 -10.69 17.49
CA VAL A 94 -0.64 -10.26 18.42
C VAL A 94 -0.08 -10.17 19.84
N GLU A 95 0.71 -11.15 20.24
CA GLU A 95 1.37 -11.20 21.55
C GLU A 95 2.32 -10.01 21.76
N SER A 96 3.19 -9.73 20.78
CA SER A 96 4.09 -8.56 20.84
C SER A 96 3.33 -7.22 20.92
N LEU A 97 2.14 -7.11 20.30
CA LEU A 97 1.28 -5.94 20.46
C LEU A 97 0.70 -5.82 21.88
N VAL A 98 0.33 -6.93 22.51
CA VAL A 98 -0.17 -6.95 23.89
C VAL A 98 0.93 -6.55 24.86
N GLU A 99 2.15 -7.09 24.69
CA GLU A 99 3.32 -6.73 25.49
C GLU A 99 3.72 -5.25 25.32
N ALA A 100 3.70 -4.73 24.09
CA ALA A 100 3.97 -3.32 23.82
C ALA A 100 2.93 -2.39 24.48
N LYS A 101 1.66 -2.81 24.55
CA LYS A 101 0.62 -2.05 25.25
C LYS A 101 0.77 -2.13 26.77
N SER A 102 1.09 -3.31 27.33
CA SER A 102 1.25 -3.51 28.77
C SER A 102 2.46 -2.74 29.31
N SER A 103 3.58 -2.77 28.59
CA SER A 103 4.79 -1.99 28.89
C SER A 103 4.55 -0.48 28.83
N LYS A 104 3.82 0.03 27.81
CA LYS A 104 3.40 1.44 27.75
C LYS A 104 2.48 1.84 28.92
N ARG A 105 1.55 0.97 29.33
CA ARG A 105 0.71 1.22 30.52
C ARG A 105 1.56 1.28 31.80
N ARG A 106 2.52 0.37 31.96
CA ARG A 106 3.48 0.38 33.08
C ARG A 106 4.37 1.63 33.09
N SER A 107 4.91 2.04 31.94
CA SER A 107 5.76 3.25 31.85
C SER A 107 4.97 4.53 32.10
N LYS A 108 3.73 4.63 31.62
CA LYS A 108 2.84 5.77 31.91
C LYS A 108 2.46 5.84 33.40
N SER A 109 2.25 4.69 34.05
CA SER A 109 2.02 4.61 35.50
C SER A 109 3.25 5.06 36.31
N ARG A 110 4.45 4.59 35.94
CA ARG A 110 5.71 5.06 36.57
C ARG A 110 5.96 6.55 36.36
N ARG A 111 5.81 7.06 35.13
CA ARG A 111 5.92 8.51 34.84
C ARG A 111 4.90 9.35 35.61
N ARG A 112 3.67 8.86 35.84
CA ARG A 112 2.67 9.57 36.67
C ARG A 112 3.09 9.63 38.14
N ARG A 113 3.75 8.58 38.65
CA ARG A 113 4.27 8.51 40.02
C ARG A 113 5.51 9.41 40.21
N GLU A 114 6.41 9.46 39.22
CA GLU A 114 7.58 10.36 39.20
C GLU A 114 7.22 11.84 38.99
N ARG A 115 6.20 12.15 38.17
CA ARG A 115 5.74 13.53 37.96
C ARG A 115 5.14 14.18 39.20
N ASN A 116 4.70 13.39 40.19
CA ASN A 116 4.31 13.89 41.52
C ASN A 116 5.51 14.18 42.44
N SER A 117 6.72 13.75 42.07
CA SER A 117 7.91 13.79 42.93
C SER A 117 9.01 14.73 42.43
N ASN A 118 9.06 15.15 41.17
CA ASN A 118 10.06 16.13 40.76
C ASN A 118 9.71 16.90 39.48
N LYS A 119 9.72 18.23 39.60
CA LYS A 119 9.65 19.21 38.52
C LYS A 119 11.10 19.47 38.07
N GLY A 120 11.54 18.84 36.99
CA GLY A 120 12.89 19.01 36.45
C GLY A 120 12.94 18.67 34.96
N ILE A 121 13.40 19.64 34.18
CA ILE A 121 13.56 19.64 32.71
C ILE A 121 14.45 18.47 32.26
N LYS A 122 14.05 17.75 31.20
CA LYS A 122 14.96 17.08 30.23
C LYS A 122 14.24 16.54 28.97
N ASP A 123 14.68 17.09 27.83
CA ASP A 123 14.95 16.55 26.49
C ASP A 123 14.27 15.21 26.07
N GLU A 124 13.46 15.28 25.01
CA GLU A 124 12.82 14.13 24.37
C GLU A 124 13.72 13.53 23.27
N GLU A 125 14.42 12.44 23.60
CA GLU A 125 15.17 11.62 22.65
C GLU A 125 14.35 10.38 22.25
N TRP A 126 13.98 10.31 20.97
CA TRP A 126 13.17 9.25 20.37
C TRP A 126 14.00 8.00 20.03
N HIS A 127 14.08 7.03 20.95
CA HIS A 127 14.60 5.68 20.65
C HIS A 127 13.65 4.60 21.20
N GLY A 128 12.63 4.22 20.42
CA GLY A 128 11.55 3.34 20.88
C GLY A 128 11.18 2.13 20.02
N LEU A 129 11.90 1.85 18.93
CA LEU A 129 11.62 0.70 18.04
C LEU A 129 12.85 -0.22 17.82
N GLY A 130 14.02 0.15 18.36
CA GLY A 130 15.27 -0.60 18.15
C GLY A 130 15.55 -1.74 19.15
N ALA A 131 14.86 -1.78 20.30
CA ALA A 131 15.21 -2.72 21.38
C ALA A 131 14.51 -4.09 21.30
N ALA A 132 13.50 -4.25 20.44
CA ALA A 132 12.77 -5.52 20.29
C ALA A 132 13.47 -6.55 19.36
N PHE A 133 14.59 -6.19 18.74
CA PHE A 133 15.27 -7.01 17.72
C PHE A 133 16.47 -7.84 18.24
N ARG A 134 16.67 -7.95 19.56
CA ARG A 134 17.73 -8.81 20.15
C ARG A 134 17.24 -10.16 20.68
N ARG A 135 16.19 -10.73 20.10
CA ARG A 135 16.04 -12.19 20.17
C ARG A 135 16.54 -12.75 18.85
N PRO A 136 17.53 -13.67 18.86
CA PRO A 136 17.79 -14.48 17.68
C PRO A 136 16.46 -15.05 17.23
N ALA A 137 16.25 -15.21 15.93
CA ALA A 137 15.05 -15.80 15.36
C ALA A 137 14.91 -17.26 15.85
N GLU A 138 14.52 -17.43 17.11
CA GLU A 138 13.95 -18.66 17.63
C GLU A 138 12.72 -18.88 16.77
N SER A 139 12.79 -19.94 15.99
CA SER A 139 11.76 -20.41 15.07
C SER A 139 10.38 -20.04 15.59
N ALA A 140 9.62 -19.27 14.82
CA ALA A 140 8.29 -18.84 15.23
C ALA A 140 7.27 -19.99 15.37
N TYR A 141 7.71 -21.19 15.02
CA TYR A 141 7.04 -22.44 15.27
C TYR A 141 7.88 -23.19 16.29
N PRO A 142 7.26 -23.71 17.37
CA PRO A 142 7.98 -24.58 18.28
C PRO A 142 8.63 -25.71 17.48
N VAL A 143 9.89 -26.01 17.75
CA VAL A 143 10.61 -27.17 17.19
C VAL A 143 10.07 -28.44 17.86
N GLY A 144 8.76 -28.65 17.74
CA GLY A 144 8.01 -29.79 18.22
C GLY A 144 7.04 -30.23 17.12
N ALA A 145 6.54 -31.46 17.22
CA ALA A 145 5.73 -32.10 16.17
C ALA A 145 4.56 -31.21 15.68
N SER A 146 3.88 -30.49 16.59
CA SER A 146 2.77 -29.60 16.27
C SER A 146 3.16 -28.34 15.47
N GLY A 147 4.39 -27.84 15.62
CA GLY A 147 4.90 -26.70 14.85
C GLY A 147 5.34 -27.08 13.44
N LEU A 148 5.82 -28.32 13.27
CA LEU A 148 6.16 -28.90 11.95
C LEU A 148 4.91 -29.24 11.13
N GLU A 149 3.82 -29.70 11.75
CA GLU A 149 2.58 -29.99 11.02
C GLU A 149 1.98 -28.75 10.35
N ALA A 150 1.95 -27.61 11.06
CA ALA A 150 1.49 -26.33 10.50
C ALA A 150 2.36 -25.83 9.33
N PHE A 151 3.61 -26.32 9.24
CA PHE A 151 4.53 -26.07 8.14
C PHE A 151 4.26 -27.00 6.95
N TYR A 152 4.16 -28.32 7.16
CA TYR A 152 3.95 -29.28 6.08
C TYR A 152 2.58 -29.19 5.42
N LEU A 153 1.57 -28.70 6.15
CA LEU A 153 0.23 -28.44 5.62
C LEU A 153 0.14 -27.11 4.84
N LYS A 154 1.23 -26.35 4.74
CA LYS A 154 1.24 -25.08 4.01
C LYS A 154 1.59 -25.34 2.55
N ASP A 155 0.77 -24.83 1.64
CA ASP A 155 1.09 -24.80 0.20
C ASP A 155 2.20 -23.78 -0.08
N VAL A 156 3.45 -24.16 0.20
CA VAL A 156 4.66 -23.38 -0.06
C VAL A 156 5.70 -24.29 -0.68
N PHE A 157 5.97 -24.09 -1.96
CA PHE A 157 6.86 -24.95 -2.74
C PHE A 157 8.24 -24.33 -2.95
N VAL A 158 8.41 -23.03 -2.64
CA VAL A 158 9.69 -22.32 -2.77
C VAL A 158 10.39 -22.21 -1.42
N CYS A 159 11.56 -22.82 -1.32
CA CYS A 159 12.45 -22.71 -0.18
C CYS A 159 13.67 -21.82 -0.50
N LYS A 160 14.27 -21.27 0.55
CA LYS A 160 15.61 -20.66 0.48
C LYS A 160 16.68 -21.75 0.46
N GLU A 161 17.94 -21.34 0.37
CA GLU A 161 19.11 -22.24 0.40
C GLU A 161 19.19 -23.13 1.66
N ASP A 162 18.57 -22.69 2.77
CA ASP A 162 18.48 -23.44 4.02
C ASP A 162 17.38 -24.51 4.03
N GLY A 163 16.67 -24.70 2.89
CA GLY A 163 15.57 -25.64 2.77
C GLY A 163 14.28 -25.19 3.47
N ARG A 164 14.24 -23.97 4.03
CA ARG A 164 13.07 -23.43 4.73
C ARG A 164 12.33 -22.39 3.86
N PRO A 165 11.00 -22.27 3.98
CA PRO A 165 10.22 -21.19 3.40
C PRO A 165 10.70 -19.83 3.89
N ALA A 166 10.52 -18.82 3.04
CA ALA A 166 10.90 -17.47 3.41
C ALA A 166 10.06 -16.96 4.61
N TRP A 167 10.73 -16.57 5.69
CA TRP A 167 10.09 -15.97 6.86
C TRP A 167 10.00 -14.44 6.79
N CYS A 168 8.96 -13.85 7.39
CA CYS A 168 8.86 -12.41 7.63
C CYS A 168 8.86 -12.11 9.14
N SER A 169 9.92 -11.48 9.63
CA SER A 169 10.06 -11.06 11.03
C SER A 169 9.06 -9.98 11.45
N THR A 170 8.68 -9.07 10.54
CA THR A 170 7.74 -7.98 10.83
C THR A 170 6.29 -8.47 10.98
N CYS A 171 5.90 -9.47 10.20
CA CYS A 171 4.54 -10.03 10.20
C CYS A 171 4.42 -11.30 11.06
N TYR A 172 5.55 -11.82 11.54
CA TYR A 172 5.69 -13.10 12.22
C TYR A 172 4.96 -14.23 11.49
N GLN A 173 5.21 -14.39 10.19
CA GLN A 173 4.56 -15.42 9.37
C GLN A 173 5.47 -15.88 8.22
N PHE A 174 5.35 -17.15 7.81
CA PHE A 174 5.94 -17.64 6.56
C PHE A 174 5.29 -16.98 5.36
N LYS A 175 6.12 -16.50 4.44
CA LYS A 175 5.68 -15.95 3.17
C LYS A 175 5.17 -17.11 2.32
N ALA A 176 3.96 -16.96 1.79
CA ALA A 176 3.47 -17.82 0.72
C ALA A 176 4.35 -17.62 -0.54
N ASP A 177 4.27 -18.55 -1.48
CA ASP A 177 5.00 -18.42 -2.74
C ASP A 177 4.69 -17.08 -3.43
N ARG A 178 5.76 -16.43 -3.91
CA ARG A 178 5.74 -15.09 -4.53
C ARG A 178 5.22 -13.96 -3.64
N ALA A 179 5.13 -14.16 -2.34
CA ALA A 179 4.74 -13.10 -1.43
C ALA A 179 5.93 -12.27 -0.95
N HIS A 180 5.77 -10.96 -0.91
CA HIS A 180 6.80 -10.03 -0.43
C HIS A 180 6.25 -9.14 0.68
N HIS A 181 7.14 -8.69 1.56
CA HIS A 181 6.80 -7.75 2.62
C HIS A 181 7.00 -6.34 2.08
N CYS A 182 5.94 -5.54 2.03
CA CYS A 182 6.01 -4.15 1.66
C CYS A 182 6.28 -3.30 2.91
N ARG A 183 7.42 -2.61 2.97
CA ARG A 183 7.80 -1.75 4.10
C ARG A 183 6.89 -0.51 4.20
N GLU A 184 6.43 0.01 3.07
CA GLU A 184 5.53 1.17 3.00
C GLU A 184 4.15 0.83 3.59
N VAL A 185 3.59 -0.32 3.20
CA VAL A 185 2.28 -0.79 3.69
C VAL A 185 2.38 -1.47 5.08
N GLY A 186 3.55 -1.99 5.44
CA GLY A 186 3.78 -2.71 6.69
C GLY A 186 3.09 -4.08 6.75
N ARG A 187 2.85 -4.70 5.59
CA ARG A 187 2.16 -6.00 5.43
C ARG A 187 2.87 -6.88 4.40
N CYS A 188 2.69 -8.19 4.53
CA CYS A 188 3.02 -9.14 3.46
C CYS A 188 1.85 -9.23 2.48
N ILE A 189 2.14 -9.12 1.20
CA ILE A 189 1.17 -9.10 0.10
C ILE A 189 1.47 -10.30 -0.81
N ARG A 190 0.43 -11.05 -1.22
CA ARG A 190 0.57 -12.17 -2.17
C ARG A 190 0.88 -11.65 -3.57
N LYS A 191 1.77 -12.34 -4.30
CA LYS A 191 2.16 -11.98 -5.68
C LYS A 191 2.50 -10.50 -5.84
N MET A 192 3.14 -9.91 -4.82
CA MET A 192 3.51 -8.51 -4.85
C MET A 192 4.60 -8.28 -5.89
N ASP A 193 4.36 -7.33 -6.78
CA ASP A 193 5.35 -6.89 -7.75
C ASP A 193 6.15 -5.71 -7.18
N HIS A 194 5.48 -4.56 -6.99
CA HIS A 194 6.08 -3.36 -6.41
C HIS A 194 5.03 -2.51 -5.67
N PHE A 195 5.49 -1.46 -4.98
CA PHE A 195 4.64 -0.42 -4.44
C PHE A 195 4.50 0.69 -5.49
N CYS A 196 3.30 0.87 -6.05
CA CYS A 196 3.00 1.91 -7.01
C CYS A 196 2.42 3.14 -6.28
N PRO A 197 3.08 4.31 -6.35
CA PRO A 197 2.50 5.55 -5.84
C PRO A 197 1.50 6.19 -6.83
N TRP A 198 1.45 5.72 -8.08
CA TRP A 198 0.59 6.23 -9.15
C TRP A 198 -0.77 5.52 -9.19
#